data_AF-A0A528W7L0-F1
#
_entry.id   AF-A0A528W7L0-F1
#
_cell.length_a   1.000
_cell.length_b   1.000
_cell.length_c   1.000
_cell.angle_alpha   90.00
_cell.angle_beta   90.00
_cell.angle_gamma   90.00
#
_symmetry.space_group_name_H-M   'P 1'
#
loop_
_entity.id
_entity.type
_entity.pdbx_description
1 polymer ?
#
loop_
_entity_poly.entity_id
_entity_poly.type
_entity_poly.pdbx_seq_one_letter_code
_entity_poly.pdbx_strand_id
1 'polypeptide(L)'
;VKAQAWLQATGKRVMALFEGRDAAGKGGTIFVLRQYMNPRTARNVALTKPTPTELGQWYYQRYVDHFPTSGEFVTFDRSWYNRAG
;
A
#
# COMPACT_ATOMS: atom_id res chain seq x y z
N VAL A 1 10.06 5.55 12.77
CA VAL A 1 10.19 4.73 14.01
C VAL A 1 9.13 5.06 15.06
N LYS A 2 9.06 6.27 15.64
CA LYS A 2 8.05 6.62 16.68
C LYS A 2 6.60 6.38 16.24
N ALA A 3 6.24 6.81 15.03
CA ALA A 3 4.90 6.56 14.47
C ALA A 3 4.57 5.07 14.37
N GLN A 4 5.52 4.24 13.91
CA GLN A 4 5.32 2.79 13.82
C GLN A 4 5.13 2.15 15.20
N ALA A 5 5.93 2.55 16.19
CA ALA A 5 5.75 2.07 17.57
C ALA A 5 4.38 2.44 18.14
N TRP A 6 3.89 3.65 17.86
CA TRP A 6 2.55 4.09 18.25
C TRP A 6 1.43 3.28 17.56
N LEU A 7 1.56 2.99 16.26
CA LEU A 7 0.60 2.13 15.55
C LEU A 7 0.51 0.75 16.20
N GLN A 8 1.65 0.16 16.54
CA GLN A 8 1.72 -1.15 17.21
C GLN A 8 1.08 -1.11 18.60
N ALA A 9 1.36 -0.07 19.39
CA ALA A 9 0.81 0.05 20.74
C ALA A 9 -0.72 0.30 20.76
N THR A 10 -1.25 0.99 19.74
CA THR A 10 -2.66 1.41 19.71
C THR A 10 -3.55 0.55 18.81
N GLY A 11 -2.95 -0.34 18.00
CA GLY A 11 -3.65 -1.09 16.96
C GLY A 11 -4.18 -0.23 15.81
N LYS A 12 -3.86 1.06 15.77
CA LYS A 12 -4.26 1.96 14.68
C LYS A 12 -3.58 1.54 13.38
N ARG A 13 -4.22 1.86 12.27
CA ARG A 13 -3.89 1.35 10.94
C ARG A 13 -3.65 2.50 9.99
N VAL A 14 -2.65 2.38 9.13
CA VAL A 14 -2.35 3.38 8.11
C VAL A 14 -2.31 2.73 6.75
N MET A 15 -2.91 3.42 5.77
CA MET A 15 -2.79 3.13 4.36
C MET A 15 -2.37 4.40 3.63
N ALA A 16 -1.32 4.32 2.82
CA ALA A 16 -0.83 5.44 2.02
C ALA A 16 -0.81 5.05 0.54
N LEU A 17 -1.54 5.80 -0.29
CA LEU A 17 -1.66 5.56 -1.72
C LEU A 17 -0.74 6.53 -2.48
N PHE A 18 0.12 5.98 -3.34
CA PHE A 18 1.04 6.77 -4.15
C PHE A 18 0.60 6.72 -5.61
N GLU A 19 0.05 7.84 -6.08
CA GLU A 19 -0.37 8.04 -7.47
C GLU A 19 0.47 9.11 -8.16
N GLY A 20 0.50 9.08 -9.49
CA GLY A 20 1.23 10.07 -10.29
C GLY A 20 1.79 9.49 -11.57
N ARG A 21 2.29 10.38 -12.43
CA ARG A 21 2.87 10.04 -13.73
C ARG A 21 4.05 9.07 -13.60
N ASP A 22 4.38 8.39 -14.69
CA ASP A 22 5.63 7.63 -14.77
C ASP A 22 6.83 8.56 -14.53
N ALA A 23 7.87 8.04 -13.88
CA ALA A 23 9.03 8.79 -13.41
C ALA A 23 8.78 9.94 -12.42
N ALA A 24 7.57 10.10 -11.85
CA ALA A 24 7.27 11.15 -10.87
C ALA A 24 7.89 10.95 -9.46
N GLY A 25 8.69 9.90 -9.24
CA GLY A 25 9.40 9.68 -7.98
C GLY A 25 8.68 8.81 -6.93
N LYS A 26 7.52 8.21 -7.25
CA LYS A 26 6.70 7.39 -6.32
C LYS A 26 7.52 6.34 -5.55
N GLY A 27 8.25 5.49 -6.27
CA GLY A 27 9.03 4.40 -5.66
C GLY A 27 10.14 4.90 -4.74
N GLY A 28 10.79 6.02 -5.10
CA GLY A 28 11.81 6.66 -4.26
C GLY A 28 11.23 7.17 -2.93
N THR A 29 10.06 7.82 -2.99
CA THR A 29 9.37 8.27 -1.78
C THR A 29 8.94 7.10 -0.89
N ILE A 30 8.41 6.02 -1.47
CA ILE A 30 8.03 4.81 -0.73
C ILE A 30 9.26 4.19 -0.05
N PHE A 31 10.39 4.11 -0.75
CA PHE A 31 11.64 3.60 -0.21
C PHE A 31 12.08 4.43 1.00
N VAL A 32 12.17 5.76 0.85
CA VAL A 32 12.61 6.66 1.92
C VAL A 32 11.69 6.58 3.14
N LEU A 33 10.38 6.48 2.93
CA LEU A 33 9.40 6.34 3.99
C LEU A 33 9.58 5.03 4.77
N ARG A 34 9.82 3.91 4.06
CA ARG A 34 9.85 2.56 4.66
C ARG A 34 11.22 2.10 5.12
N GLN A 35 12.33 2.72 4.68
CA GLN A 35 13.70 2.20 4.91
C GLN A 35 14.07 1.97 6.39
N TYR A 36 13.44 2.68 7.33
CA TYR A 36 13.65 2.53 8.77
C TYR A 36 12.44 1.96 9.53
N MET A 37 11.48 1.37 8.81
CA MET A 37 10.32 0.71 9.40
C MET A 37 10.55 -0.80 9.50
N ASN A 38 10.03 -1.43 10.55
CA ASN A 38 10.02 -2.89 10.67
C ASN A 38 9.21 -3.52 9.51
N PRO A 39 9.81 -4.38 8.67
CA PRO A 39 9.14 -4.92 7.49
C PRO A 39 8.00 -5.89 7.82
N ARG A 40 7.94 -6.43 9.04
CA ARG A 40 6.82 -7.30 9.47
C ARG A 40 5.51 -6.55 9.67
N THR A 41 5.58 -5.25 9.88
CA THR A 41 4.39 -4.40 10.18
C THR A 41 4.26 -3.23 9.22
N ALA A 42 5.20 -3.09 8.28
CA ALA A 42 5.14 -2.10 7.21
C ALA A 42 5.46 -2.75 5.86
N ARG A 43 4.45 -2.87 4.98
CA ARG A 43 4.58 -3.51 3.65
C ARG A 43 4.16 -2.60 2.51
N ASN A 44 4.74 -2.83 1.32
CA ASN A 44 4.33 -2.17 0.08
C ASN A 44 3.55 -3.14 -0.80
N VAL A 45 2.49 -2.64 -1.39
CA VAL A 45 1.64 -3.33 -2.35
C VAL A 45 1.91 -2.70 -3.71
N ALA A 46 2.39 -3.49 -4.65
CA ALA A 46 2.63 -3.09 -6.04
C ALA A 46 2.03 -4.17 -6.94
N LEU A 47 0.73 -4.06 -7.20
CA LEU A 47 0.01 -5.06 -8.00
C LEU A 47 0.40 -4.97 -9.46
N THR A 48 0.59 -6.13 -10.08
CA THR A 48 0.73 -6.25 -11.53
C THR A 48 -0.62 -6.09 -12.24
N LYS A 49 -0.62 -6.16 -13.58
CA LYS A 49 -1.84 -6.22 -14.37
C LYS A 49 -2.77 -7.34 -13.85
N PRO A 50 -4.09 -7.09 -13.77
CA PRO A 50 -5.02 -8.09 -13.27
C PRO A 50 -5.01 -9.35 -14.15
N THR A 51 -5.11 -10.50 -13.51
CA THR A 51 -5.32 -11.81 -14.14
C THR A 51 -6.73 -11.91 -14.74
N PRO A 52 -7.01 -12.89 -15.63
CA PRO A 52 -8.36 -13.10 -16.16
C PRO A 52 -9.42 -13.29 -15.06
N THR A 53 -9.07 -13.99 -13.97
CA THR A 53 -9.95 -14.15 -12.82
C THR A 53 -10.21 -12.82 -12.11
N GLU A 54 -9.18 -12.02 -11.83
CA GLU A 54 -9.34 -10.69 -11.20
C GLU A 54 -10.11 -9.70 -12.07
N LEU A 55 -10.03 -9.83 -13.41
CA LEU A 55 -10.82 -9.04 -14.35
C LEU A 55 -12.32 -9.37 -14.28
N GLY A 56 -12.68 -10.62 -13.97
CA GLY A 56 -14.06 -11.05 -13.75
C GLY A 56 -14.57 -10.80 -12.32
N GLN A 57 -13.69 -10.48 -11.38
CA GLN A 57 -14.04 -10.13 -10.00
C GLN A 57 -14.51 -8.68 -9.88
N TRP A 58 -15.05 -8.34 -8.71
CA TRP A 58 -15.27 -6.95 -8.37
C TRP A 58 -13.94 -6.20 -8.33
N TYR A 59 -13.84 -5.08 -9.05
CA TYR A 59 -12.58 -4.34 -9.24
C TYR A 59 -11.78 -4.07 -7.94
N TYR A 60 -12.48 -3.76 -6.84
CA TYR A 60 -11.83 -3.45 -5.56
C TYR A 60 -11.36 -4.69 -4.79
N GLN A 61 -11.86 -5.88 -5.13
CA GLN A 61 -11.60 -7.13 -4.41
C GLN A 61 -10.10 -7.40 -4.26
N ARG A 62 -9.35 -7.32 -5.36
CA ARG A 62 -7.90 -7.53 -5.37
C ARG A 62 -7.11 -6.55 -4.48
N TYR A 63 -7.69 -5.39 -4.15
CA TYR A 63 -7.03 -4.41 -3.28
C TYR A 63 -7.40 -4.61 -1.81
N VAL A 64 -8.65 -5.02 -1.53
CA VAL A 64 -9.15 -5.28 -0.17
C VAL A 64 -8.34 -6.37 0.52
N ASP A 65 -7.91 -7.39 -0.23
CA ASP A 65 -7.02 -8.47 0.25
C ASP A 65 -5.69 -7.95 0.82
N HIS A 66 -5.33 -6.71 0.50
CA HIS A 66 -4.10 -6.06 0.96
C HIS A 66 -4.33 -4.97 2.01
N PHE A 67 -5.53 -4.82 2.56
CA PHE A 67 -5.78 -3.80 3.58
C PHE A 67 -4.99 -4.05 4.87
N PRO A 68 -4.63 -2.99 5.62
CA PRO A 68 -3.90 -3.15 6.87
C PRO A 68 -4.77 -3.84 7.93
N THR A 69 -4.17 -4.77 8.67
CA THR A 69 -4.66 -5.23 9.96
C THR A 69 -4.09 -4.38 11.11
N SER A 70 -4.44 -4.70 12.35
CA SER A 70 -4.06 -3.96 13.56
C SER A 70 -2.56 -3.61 13.59
N GLY A 71 -2.26 -2.32 13.74
CA GLY A 71 -0.89 -1.81 13.83
C GLY A 71 -0.11 -1.74 12.51
N GLU A 72 -0.67 -2.19 11.39
CA GLU A 72 0.03 -2.18 10.11
C GLU A 72 0.07 -0.80 9.43
N PHE A 73 1.18 -0.56 8.74
CA PHE A 73 1.36 0.53 7.78
C PHE A 73 1.50 -0.07 6.38
N VAL A 74 0.52 0.15 5.52
CA VAL A 74 0.54 -0.37 4.14
C VAL A 74 0.69 0.78 3.15
N THR A 75 1.73 0.72 2.31
CA THR A 75 1.86 1.60 1.15
C THR A 75 1.36 0.91 -0.11
N PHE A 76 0.73 1.65 -1.01
CA PHE A 76 0.34 1.20 -2.35
C PHE A 76 1.12 2.00 -3.39
N ASP A 77 1.95 1.33 -4.19
CA ASP A 77 2.55 1.90 -5.41
C ASP A 77 1.57 1.69 -6.57
N ARG A 78 0.80 2.73 -6.86
CA ARG A 78 -0.49 2.67 -7.57
C ARG A 78 -1.55 1.88 -6.80
N SER A 79 -2.81 2.22 -7.05
CA SER A 79 -3.95 1.69 -6.31
C SER A 79 -5.16 1.48 -7.23
N TRP A 80 -6.36 1.42 -6.67
CA TRP A 80 -7.62 1.41 -7.42
C TRP A 80 -7.87 2.70 -8.21
N TYR A 81 -7.10 3.78 -7.97
CA TYR A 81 -7.13 4.97 -8.82
C TYR A 81 -6.61 4.71 -10.24
N ASN A 82 -6.00 3.55 -10.53
CA ASN A 82 -5.69 3.13 -11.90
C ASN A 82 -6.94 3.08 -12.82
N ARG A 83 -8.17 2.99 -12.27
CA ARG A 83 -9.41 3.01 -13.05
C ARG A 83 -9.90 4.41 -13.40
N ALA A 84 -9.36 5.44 -12.76
CA ALA A 84 -9.77 6.84 -13.00
C ALA A 84 -9.02 7.49 -14.18
N GLY A 85 -8.25 6.72 -14.95
CA GLY A 85 -7.50 7.15 -16.13
C GLY A 85 -7.77 6.25 -17.33
#